data_AF-A0AA38GW07-F1
#
_entry.id   AF-A0AA38GW07-F1
#
_cell.length_a   1.000
_cell.length_b   1.000
_cell.length_c   1.000
_cell.angle_alpha   90.00
_cell.angle_beta   90.00
_cell.angle_gamma   90.00
#
_symmetry.space_group_name_H-M   'P 1'
#
loop_
_entity.id
_entity.type
_entity.pdbx_description
1 polymer ?
#
loop_
_entity_poly.entity_id
_entity_poly.type
_entity_poly.pdbx_seq_one_letter_code
_entity_poly.pdbx_strand_id
1 'polypeptide(L)'
;MNLEQEAPHRPNDKEVIVWPWIGIIVNIQRDFKDGKYIGLANWELKDRFSGFNLTQVCAMWTYEGHQGKAVLEFNKDWQGYSDSLSFERSFIKNHRSIEEYYEREQVPRNNLYGWVAQSENYNSGGPVGKHLRSKGDLNTVAQIITEDLCKKNIWIGLHGLITTILEALLENLFALK
;
A
#
# COMPACT_ATOMS: atom_id res chain seq x y z
N MET A 1 11.61 36.50 4.93
CA MET A 1 11.76 35.66 3.72
C MET A 1 10.78 34.51 3.88
N ASN A 2 9.88 34.33 2.90
CA ASN A 2 8.63 33.58 3.02
C ASN A 2 8.79 32.18 3.61
N LEU A 3 8.03 31.92 4.68
CA LEU A 3 7.62 30.61 5.13
C LEU A 3 6.35 30.24 4.36
N GLU A 4 6.50 29.79 3.12
CA GLU A 4 5.45 28.98 2.52
C GLU A 4 5.72 27.53 2.94
N GLN A 5 5.01 27.12 3.99
CA GLN A 5 4.76 25.71 4.24
C GLN A 5 3.99 25.19 3.02
N GLU A 6 4.68 24.50 2.11
CA GLU A 6 3.98 23.70 1.12
C GLU A 6 3.12 22.66 1.86
N ALA A 7 1.81 22.73 1.61
CA ALA A 7 0.89 21.69 2.03
C ALA A 7 1.38 20.32 1.53
N PRO A 8 1.09 19.22 2.25
CA PRO A 8 1.52 17.89 1.81
C PRO A 8 1.09 17.68 0.35
N HIS A 9 1.97 17.10 -0.47
CA HIS A 9 1.67 16.69 -1.84
C HIS A 9 0.32 15.97 -1.83
N ARG A 10 -0.74 16.69 -2.21
CA ARG A 10 -2.03 16.07 -2.48
C ARG A 10 -1.75 15.27 -3.74
N PRO A 11 -2.02 13.96 -3.76
CA PRO A 11 -1.91 13.20 -4.98
C PRO A 11 -2.68 13.96 -6.05
N ASN A 12 -2.01 14.28 -7.14
CA ASN A 12 -2.72 14.79 -8.30
C ASN A 12 -3.76 13.74 -8.68
N ASP A 13 -4.97 14.12 -9.09
CA ASP A 13 -6.01 13.15 -9.49
C ASP A 13 -5.54 12.22 -10.64
N LYS A 14 -4.43 12.58 -11.30
CA LYS A 14 -3.74 11.85 -12.35
C LYS A 14 -2.57 10.98 -11.86
N GLU A 15 -2.19 11.05 -10.59
CA GLU A 15 -1.11 10.24 -10.03
C GLU A 15 -1.52 8.76 -10.04
N VAL A 16 -0.70 7.96 -10.71
CA VAL A 16 -0.92 6.53 -10.89
C VAL A 16 -0.17 5.78 -9.80
N ILE A 17 -0.93 5.07 -8.98
CA ILE A 17 -0.44 4.32 -7.83
C ILE A 17 -0.70 2.83 -8.03
N VAL A 18 -0.04 2.00 -7.21
CA VAL A 18 -0.41 0.59 -7.10
C VAL A 18 -1.56 0.44 -6.09
N TRP A 19 -2.63 -0.24 -6.52
CA TRP A 19 -3.78 -0.58 -5.67
C TRP A 19 -3.97 -2.11 -5.62
N PRO A 20 -4.08 -2.73 -4.42
CA PRO A 20 -4.11 -2.13 -3.07
C PRO A 20 -2.80 -1.41 -2.69
N TRP A 21 -2.84 -0.56 -1.66
CA TRP A 21 -1.66 0.20 -1.24
C TRP A 21 -0.53 -0.73 -0.82
N ILE A 22 0.64 -0.57 -1.42
CA ILE A 22 1.83 -1.38 -1.15
C ILE A 22 3.02 -0.46 -0.88
N GLY A 23 3.72 -0.69 0.23
CA GLY A 23 4.99 -0.05 0.55
C GLY A 23 6.16 -0.90 0.08
N ILE A 24 7.27 -0.26 -0.24
CA ILE A 24 8.53 -0.92 -0.60
C ILE A 24 9.56 -0.54 0.45
N ILE A 25 10.35 -1.53 0.88
CA ILE A 25 11.56 -1.32 1.67
C ILE A 25 12.75 -1.86 0.90
N VAL A 26 13.84 -1.10 0.89
CA VAL A 26 15.11 -1.50 0.29
C VAL A 26 16.28 -1.34 1.27
N ASN A 27 17.45 -1.80 0.83
CA ASN A 27 18.69 -1.81 1.60
C ASN A 27 18.60 -2.64 2.90
N ILE A 28 17.78 -3.70 2.88
CA ILE A 28 17.73 -4.68 3.98
C ILE A 28 19.07 -5.39 4.02
N GLN A 29 19.71 -5.39 5.19
CA GLN A 29 20.98 -6.08 5.40
C GLN A 29 20.86 -7.56 5.06
N ARG A 30 21.90 -8.07 4.41
CA ARG A 30 22.04 -9.46 4.03
C ARG A 30 23.44 -9.94 4.32
N ASP A 31 23.53 -11.22 4.63
CA ASP A 31 24.78 -11.94 4.76
C ASP A 31 24.88 -12.99 3.66
N PHE A 32 26.11 -13.27 3.21
CA PHE A 32 26.35 -14.32 2.24
C PHE A 32 26.76 -15.60 2.98
N LYS A 33 25.96 -16.64 2.85
CA LYS A 33 26.16 -17.92 3.54
C LYS A 33 25.80 -19.07 2.59
N ASP A 34 26.68 -20.08 2.53
CA ASP A 34 26.47 -21.32 1.77
C ASP A 34 26.07 -21.07 0.30
N GLY A 35 26.70 -20.07 -0.34
CA GLY A 35 26.48 -19.74 -1.75
C GLY A 35 25.22 -18.90 -2.03
N LYS A 36 24.50 -18.44 -0.99
CA LYS A 36 23.29 -17.63 -1.14
C LYS A 36 23.27 -16.44 -0.18
N TYR A 37 22.51 -15.41 -0.53
CA TYR A 37 22.21 -14.33 0.40
C TYR A 37 21.08 -14.74 1.35
N ILE A 38 21.30 -14.55 2.64
CA ILE A 38 20.30 -14.64 3.70
C ILE A 38 20.01 -13.25 4.26
N GLY A 39 18.81 -13.05 4.80
CA GLY A 39 18.37 -11.78 5.37
C GLY A 39 17.15 -11.99 6.25
N LEU A 40 16.56 -10.89 6.71
CA LEU A 40 15.39 -10.93 7.59
C LEU A 40 14.23 -11.70 6.95
N ALA A 41 13.62 -12.59 7.72
CA ALA A 41 12.42 -13.31 7.34
C ALA A 41 11.18 -12.40 7.37
N ASN A 42 10.09 -12.84 6.73
CA ASN A 42 8.84 -12.08 6.67
C ASN A 42 8.29 -11.72 8.06
N TRP A 43 8.44 -12.62 9.04
CA TRP A 43 7.93 -12.39 10.40
C TRP A 43 8.76 -11.34 11.16
N GLU A 44 10.09 -11.32 10.98
CA GLU A 44 10.98 -10.30 11.57
C GLU A 44 10.70 -8.92 10.98
N LEU A 45 10.47 -8.87 9.66
CA LEU A 45 10.06 -7.63 9.00
C LEU A 45 8.66 -7.20 9.47
N LYS A 46 7.72 -8.13 9.64
CA LYS A 46 6.38 -7.82 10.16
C LYS A 46 6.44 -7.25 11.57
N ASP A 47 7.27 -7.82 12.45
CA ASP A 47 7.49 -7.31 13.81
C ASP A 47 8.10 -5.90 13.78
N ARG A 48 9.14 -5.69 12.97
CA ARG A 48 9.81 -4.39 12.81
C ARG A 48 8.91 -3.28 12.30
N PHE A 49 7.92 -3.60 11.48
CA PHE A 49 6.97 -2.64 10.89
C PHE A 49 5.56 -2.75 11.47
N SER A 50 5.42 -3.34 12.67
CA SER A 50 4.14 -3.56 13.34
C SER A 50 3.33 -2.28 13.61
N GLY A 51 3.98 -1.11 13.69
CA GLY A 51 3.32 0.18 13.87
C GLY A 51 2.50 0.70 12.68
N PHE A 52 2.49 0.00 11.54
CA PHE A 52 1.81 0.43 10.31
C PHE A 52 0.61 -0.44 9.90
N ASN A 53 0.08 -1.29 10.79
CA ASN A 53 -1.13 -2.10 10.56
C ASN A 53 -1.11 -2.93 9.26
N LEU A 54 0.01 -3.60 8.98
CA LEU A 54 0.23 -4.34 7.75
C LEU A 54 -0.62 -5.62 7.69
N THR A 55 -1.20 -5.90 6.53
CA THR A 55 -1.89 -7.17 6.27
C THR A 55 -0.87 -8.27 5.99
N GLN A 56 0.14 -7.97 5.17
CA GLN A 56 1.18 -8.91 4.76
C GLN A 56 2.54 -8.21 4.60
N VAL A 57 3.62 -8.96 4.86
CA VAL A 57 4.99 -8.57 4.53
C VAL A 57 5.64 -9.69 3.73
N CYS A 58 6.33 -9.34 2.64
CA CYS A 58 7.02 -10.30 1.79
C CYS A 58 8.43 -9.80 1.48
N ALA A 59 9.44 -10.49 2.01
CA ALA A 59 10.82 -10.36 1.60
C ALA A 59 10.99 -10.88 0.16
N MET A 60 11.81 -10.20 -0.63
CA MET A 60 12.06 -10.57 -2.02
C MET A 60 13.18 -11.59 -2.12
N TRP A 61 12.92 -12.70 -2.80
CA TRP A 61 13.86 -13.81 -2.98
C TRP A 61 14.06 -14.16 -4.46
N THR A 62 15.28 -14.57 -4.81
CA THR A 62 15.60 -15.21 -6.10
C THR A 62 16.38 -16.50 -5.85
N TYR A 63 16.84 -17.16 -6.91
CA TYR A 63 17.73 -18.32 -6.79
C TYR A 63 19.05 -17.98 -6.07
N GLU A 64 19.48 -16.72 -6.10
CA GLU A 64 20.67 -16.19 -5.42
C GLU A 64 20.43 -15.88 -3.94
N GLY A 65 19.18 -16.02 -3.47
CA GLY A 65 18.77 -15.75 -2.09
C GLY A 65 18.02 -14.43 -1.91
N HIS A 66 18.04 -13.93 -0.67
CA HIS A 66 17.37 -12.70 -0.25
C HIS A 66 17.87 -11.52 -1.09
N GLN A 67 17.00 -10.61 -1.52
CA GLN A 67 17.34 -9.53 -2.46
C GLN A 67 17.59 -8.17 -1.79
N GLY A 68 17.46 -8.10 -0.47
CA GLY A 68 17.67 -6.86 0.29
C GLY A 68 16.49 -5.90 0.14
N LYS A 69 15.34 -6.43 -0.29
CA LYS A 69 14.11 -5.70 -0.55
C LYS A 69 12.93 -6.46 0.04
N ALA A 70 11.91 -5.75 0.45
CA ALA A 70 10.65 -6.31 0.87
C ALA A 70 9.50 -5.41 0.43
N VAL A 71 8.30 -5.98 0.37
CA VAL A 71 7.06 -5.26 0.15
C VAL A 71 6.15 -5.42 1.36
N LEU A 72 5.40 -4.37 1.66
CA LEU A 72 4.51 -4.23 2.80
C LEU A 72 3.10 -3.99 2.24
N GLU A 73 2.20 -4.95 2.41
CA GLU A 73 0.82 -4.84 1.94
C GLU A 73 -0.03 -4.22 3.07
N PHE A 74 -0.78 -3.16 2.73
CA PHE A 74 -1.69 -2.48 3.65
C PHE A 74 -3.13 -2.96 3.46
N ASN A 75 -4.05 -2.51 4.30
CA ASN A 75 -5.48 -2.78 4.11
C ASN A 75 -5.99 -2.16 2.81
N LYS A 76 -6.94 -2.80 2.14
CA LYS A 76 -7.56 -2.31 0.89
C LYS A 76 -8.64 -1.26 1.14
N ASP A 77 -8.52 -0.49 2.21
CA ASP A 77 -9.48 0.54 2.61
C ASP A 77 -8.78 1.89 2.80
N TRP A 78 -9.56 2.91 3.16
CA TRP A 78 -9.05 4.25 3.41
C TRP A 78 -8.15 4.34 4.66
N GLN A 79 -8.27 3.39 5.59
CA GLN A 79 -7.34 3.30 6.72
C GLN A 79 -5.97 2.82 6.22
N GLY A 80 -5.94 1.79 5.37
CA GLY A 80 -4.70 1.32 4.73
C GLY A 80 -4.02 2.40 3.89
N TYR A 81 -4.78 3.31 3.29
CA TYR A 81 -4.22 4.48 2.60
C TYR A 81 -3.47 5.36 3.60
N SER A 82 -4.14 5.74 4.69
CA SER A 82 -3.56 6.55 5.76
C SER A 82 -2.30 5.92 6.35
N ASP A 83 -2.35 4.61 6.60
CA ASP A 83 -1.24 3.83 7.13
C ASP A 83 -0.05 3.81 6.15
N SER A 84 -0.30 3.66 4.84
CA SER A 84 0.74 3.70 3.81
C SER A 84 1.43 5.08 3.69
N LEU A 85 0.66 6.17 3.80
CA LEU A 85 1.21 7.52 3.81
C LEU A 85 2.01 7.79 5.09
N SER A 86 1.53 7.31 6.24
CA SER A 86 2.25 7.39 7.51
C SER A 86 3.60 6.66 7.43
N PHE A 87 3.60 5.47 6.82
CA PHE A 87 4.80 4.71 6.51
C PHE A 87 5.80 5.53 5.69
N GLU A 88 5.41 6.04 4.52
CA GLU A 88 6.32 6.80 3.66
C GLU A 88 6.83 8.09 4.31
N ARG A 89 5.94 8.83 4.99
CA ARG A 89 6.31 10.04 5.75
C ARG A 89 7.34 9.75 6.83
N SER A 90 7.28 8.57 7.45
CA SER A 90 8.29 8.16 8.44
C SER A 90 9.68 8.05 7.81
N PHE A 91 9.79 7.62 6.56
CA PHE A 91 11.06 7.55 5.83
C PHE A 91 11.53 8.92 5.35
N ILE A 92 10.62 9.72 4.79
CA ILE A 92 10.91 11.11 4.38
C ILE A 92 11.45 11.93 5.55
N LYS A 93 10.79 11.88 6.72
CA LYS A 93 11.21 12.61 7.94
C LYS A 93 12.63 12.24 8.40
N ASN A 94 13.09 11.04 8.07
CA ASN A 94 14.40 10.53 8.46
C ASN A 94 15.44 10.65 7.33
N HIS A 95 15.15 11.37 6.23
CA HIS A 95 16.02 11.47 5.05
C HIS A 95 16.32 10.10 4.41
N ARG A 96 15.28 9.27 4.30
CA ARG A 96 15.36 7.89 3.78
C ARG A 96 14.25 7.59 2.75
N SER A 97 13.83 8.61 1.99
CA SER A 97 12.87 8.49 0.89
C SER A 97 13.49 7.80 -0.34
N ILE A 98 12.68 7.60 -1.38
CA ILE A 98 13.15 7.03 -2.65
C ILE A 98 14.20 7.94 -3.32
N GLU A 99 14.02 9.26 -3.28
CA GLU A 99 14.96 10.25 -3.83
C GLU A 99 16.30 10.15 -3.11
N GLU A 100 16.28 10.16 -1.77
CA GLU A 100 17.47 10.00 -0.94
C GLU A 100 18.18 8.65 -1.16
N TYR A 101 17.47 7.62 -1.62
CA TYR A 101 18.08 6.35 -1.97
C TYR A 101 18.83 6.40 -3.31
N TYR A 102 18.31 7.13 -4.30
CA TYR A 102 18.88 7.19 -5.64
C TYR A 102 19.88 8.34 -5.86
N GLU A 103 19.75 9.44 -5.12
CA GLU A 103 20.61 10.63 -5.27
C GLU A 103 21.93 10.51 -4.48
N ARG A 104 21.99 9.64 -3.48
CA ARG A 104 23.20 9.45 -2.67
C ARG A 104 24.26 8.66 -3.42
N GLU A 105 25.46 9.24 -3.50
CA GLU A 105 26.65 8.53 -4.00
C GLU A 105 27.00 7.31 -3.13
N GLN A 106 26.76 7.39 -1.82
CA GLN A 106 26.96 6.29 -0.88
C GLN A 106 25.75 6.12 0.03
N VAL A 107 25.01 5.03 -0.17
CA VAL A 107 23.90 4.63 0.68
C VAL A 107 24.46 3.93 1.94
N PRO A 108 24.26 4.47 3.16
CA PRO A 108 24.75 3.84 4.38
C PRO A 108 24.19 2.43 4.53
N ARG A 109 25.06 1.44 4.76
CA ARG A 109 24.72 0.01 4.81
C ARG A 109 23.60 -0.34 5.82
N ASN A 110 23.46 0.45 6.88
CA ASN A 110 22.55 0.15 7.99
C ASN A 110 21.21 0.89 7.90
N ASN A 111 21.01 1.74 6.88
CA ASN A 111 19.79 2.52 6.74
C ASN A 111 18.83 1.84 5.78
N LEU A 112 17.63 1.51 6.27
CA LEU A 112 16.52 1.15 5.38
C LEU A 112 15.97 2.40 4.70
N TYR A 113 15.48 2.22 3.48
CA TYR A 113 14.78 3.24 2.72
C TYR A 113 13.42 2.71 2.33
N GLY A 114 12.42 3.59 2.23
CA GLY A 114 11.06 3.17 1.97
C GLY A 114 10.14 4.25 1.42
N TRP A 115 9.17 3.81 0.63
CA TRP A 115 8.19 4.63 -0.08
C TRP A 115 6.95 3.80 -0.46
N VAL A 116 5.85 4.46 -0.80
CA VAL A 116 4.66 3.81 -1.37
C VAL A 116 4.91 3.50 -2.85
N ALA A 117 4.54 2.30 -3.28
CA ALA A 117 4.77 1.83 -4.64
C ALA A 117 4.03 2.68 -5.69
N GLN A 118 4.80 3.19 -6.65
CA GLN A 118 4.32 3.96 -7.80
C GLN A 118 4.40 3.17 -9.11
N SER A 119 3.94 3.79 -10.19
CA SER A 119 3.88 3.18 -11.52
C SER A 119 5.24 2.65 -12.01
N GLU A 120 6.31 3.36 -11.68
CA GLU A 120 7.69 3.03 -12.02
C GLU A 120 8.13 1.74 -11.33
N ASN A 121 7.74 1.57 -10.06
CA ASN A 121 8.03 0.34 -9.32
C ASN A 121 7.21 -0.83 -9.86
N TYR A 122 5.94 -0.62 -10.20
CA TYR A 122 5.07 -1.63 -10.81
C TYR A 122 5.61 -2.13 -12.15
N ASN A 123 6.11 -1.20 -12.98
CA ASN A 123 6.67 -1.50 -14.29
C ASN A 123 8.11 -2.04 -14.22
N SER A 124 8.75 -1.98 -13.06
CA SER A 124 10.12 -2.47 -12.89
C SER A 124 10.25 -3.98 -13.17
N GLY A 125 11.45 -4.35 -13.65
CA GLY A 125 11.86 -5.74 -13.73
C GLY A 125 12.15 -6.34 -12.35
N GLY A 126 12.31 -7.66 -12.32
CA GLY A 126 12.72 -8.38 -11.11
C GLY A 126 11.60 -8.63 -10.09
N PRO A 127 11.97 -9.07 -8.88
CA PRO A 127 11.00 -9.59 -7.90
C PRO A 127 9.96 -8.59 -7.41
N VAL A 128 10.36 -7.32 -7.20
CA VAL A 128 9.44 -6.28 -6.69
C VAL A 128 8.33 -6.01 -7.71
N GLY A 129 8.67 -5.63 -8.95
CA GLY A 129 7.65 -5.40 -9.98
C GLY A 129 6.80 -6.63 -10.27
N LYS A 130 7.40 -7.84 -10.25
CA LYS A 130 6.64 -9.09 -10.38
C LYS A 130 5.61 -9.28 -9.26
N HIS A 131 5.99 -8.99 -8.00
CA HIS A 131 5.07 -9.06 -6.86
C HIS A 131 3.95 -8.03 -6.98
N LEU A 132 4.27 -6.78 -7.33
CA LEU A 132 3.28 -5.70 -7.49
C LEU A 132 2.22 -6.07 -8.53
N ARG A 133 2.65 -6.54 -9.72
CA ARG A 133 1.75 -7.02 -10.78
C ARG A 133 0.92 -8.25 -10.40
N SER A 134 1.39 -9.03 -9.43
CA SER A 134 0.66 -10.21 -8.95
C SER A 134 -0.38 -9.87 -7.88
N LYS A 135 -0.27 -8.71 -7.23
CA LYS A 135 -1.07 -8.36 -6.04
C LYS A 135 -1.97 -7.14 -6.23
N GLY A 136 -1.69 -6.32 -7.22
CA GLY A 136 -2.46 -5.11 -7.50
C GLY A 136 -2.37 -4.69 -8.95
N ASP A 137 -3.05 -3.58 -9.23
CA ASP A 137 -3.13 -2.94 -10.53
C ASP A 137 -2.83 -1.45 -10.39
N LEU A 138 -2.45 -0.83 -11.50
CA LEU A 138 -2.31 0.62 -11.57
C LEU A 138 -3.68 1.29 -11.57
N ASN A 139 -3.87 2.24 -10.66
CA ASN A 139 -5.10 3.01 -10.52
C ASN A 139 -4.77 4.47 -10.19
N THR A 140 -5.74 5.36 -10.35
CA THR A 140 -5.67 6.70 -9.75
C THR A 140 -6.51 6.76 -8.48
N VAL A 141 -6.16 7.66 -7.56
CA VAL A 141 -6.96 7.87 -6.34
C VAL A 141 -8.41 8.27 -6.69
N ALA A 142 -8.61 9.08 -7.72
CA ALA A 142 -9.93 9.49 -8.19
C ALA A 142 -10.78 8.30 -8.69
N GLN A 143 -10.18 7.34 -9.40
CA GLN A 143 -10.87 6.12 -9.82
C GLN A 143 -11.29 5.27 -8.62
N ILE A 144 -10.40 5.08 -7.64
CA ILE A 144 -10.69 4.32 -6.43
C ILE A 144 -11.85 4.96 -5.65
N ILE A 145 -11.84 6.29 -5.47
CA ILE A 145 -12.94 7.03 -4.81
C ILE A 145 -14.25 6.83 -5.57
N THR A 146 -14.21 6.99 -6.90
CA THR A 146 -15.42 6.89 -7.73
C THR A 146 -16.03 5.49 -7.65
N GLU A 147 -15.20 4.44 -7.71
CA GLU A 147 -15.66 3.07 -7.57
C GLU A 147 -16.25 2.78 -6.18
N ASP A 148 -15.62 3.30 -5.13
CA ASP A 148 -16.09 3.13 -3.74
C ASP A 148 -17.44 3.82 -3.51
N LEU A 149 -17.59 5.06 -4.00
CA LEU A 149 -18.86 5.79 -3.95
C LEU A 149 -19.96 5.10 -4.77
N CYS A 150 -19.63 4.57 -5.95
CA CYS A 150 -20.59 3.83 -6.77
C CYS A 150 -21.10 2.58 -6.05
N LYS A 151 -20.19 1.79 -5.47
CA LYS A 151 -20.54 0.59 -4.68
C LYS A 151 -21.43 0.96 -3.50
N LYS A 152 -21.10 2.04 -2.78
CA LYS A 152 -21.91 2.53 -1.65
C LYS A 152 -23.30 2.97 -2.08
N ASN A 153 -23.43 3.69 -3.19
CA ASN A 153 -24.72 4.14 -3.72
C ASN A 153 -25.61 2.96 -4.16
N ILE A 154 -25.03 1.95 -4.81
CA ILE A 154 -25.75 0.72 -5.17
C ILE A 154 -26.25 0.01 -3.92
N TRP A 155 -25.41 -0.11 -2.89
CA TRP A 155 -25.81 -0.72 -1.62
C TRP A 155 -26.95 0.04 -0.94
N ILE A 156 -26.88 1.37 -0.87
CA ILE A 156 -27.95 2.22 -0.33
C ILE A 156 -29.26 1.99 -1.09
N GLY A 157 -29.20 1.94 -2.43
CA GLY A 157 -30.38 1.69 -3.27
C GLY A 157 -31.01 0.32 -3.02
N LEU A 158 -30.20 -0.75 -2.98
CA LEU A 158 -30.69 -2.10 -2.70
C LEU A 158 -31.29 -2.21 -1.30
N HIS A 159 -30.64 -1.62 -0.30
CA HIS A 159 -31.16 -1.60 1.06
C HIS A 159 -32.52 -0.90 1.14
N GLY A 160 -32.66 0.27 0.50
CA GLY A 160 -33.93 1.00 0.43
C GLY A 160 -35.05 0.18 -0.20
N LEU A 161 -34.79 -0.49 -1.34
CA LEU A 161 -35.77 -1.35 -2.00
C LEU A 161 -36.23 -2.51 -1.11
N ILE A 162 -35.29 -3.17 -0.42
CA ILE A 162 -35.61 -4.26 0.52
C ILE A 162 -36.49 -3.75 1.65
N THR A 163 -36.17 -2.59 2.23
CA THR A 163 -36.98 -1.98 3.30
C THR A 163 -38.41 -1.71 2.82
N THR A 164 -38.58 -1.10 1.65
CA THR A 164 -39.91 -0.80 1.09
C THR A 164 -40.73 -2.07 0.84
N ILE A 165 -40.10 -3.14 0.34
CA ILE A 165 -40.79 -4.43 0.12
C ILE A 165 -41.22 -5.05 1.46
N LEU A 166 -40.36 -5.00 2.48
CA LEU A 166 -40.68 -5.54 3.80
C LEU A 166 -41.85 -4.77 4.45
N GLU A 167 -41.86 -3.45 4.34
CA GLU A 167 -42.96 -2.60 4.84
C GLU A 167 -44.29 -2.96 4.14
N ALA A 168 -44.30 -3.07 2.81
CA ALA A 168 -45.49 -3.46 2.06
C ALA A 168 -45.99 -4.88 2.40
N LEU A 169 -45.08 -5.83 2.64
CA LEU A 169 -45.43 -7.18 3.06
C LEU A 169 -46.01 -7.21 4.47
N LEU A 170 -45.47 -6.41 5.40
CA LEU A 170 -46.00 -6.28 6.76
C LEU A 170 -47.39 -5.67 6.76
N GLU A 171 -47.60 -4.58 6.01
CA GLU A 171 -48.91 -3.96 5.85
C GLU A 171 -49.95 -4.94 5.29
N ASN A 172 -49.61 -5.70 4.25
CA ASN A 172 -50.48 -6.75 3.72
C ASN A 172 -50.80 -7.85 4.74
N LEU A 173 -49.81 -8.27 5.56
CA LEU A 173 -50.03 -9.26 6.61
C LEU A 173 -50.95 -8.75 7.72
N PHE A 174 -50.85 -7.46 8.08
CA PHE A 174 -51.76 -6.84 9.05
C PHE A 174 -53.16 -6.62 8.49
N ALA A 175 -53.29 -6.29 7.20
CA ALA A 175 -54.58 -6.12 6.53
C ALA A 175 -55.36 -7.43 6.37
N LEU A 176 -54.70 -8.59 6.47
CA LEU A 176 -55.30 -9.92 6.38
C LEU A 176 -55.74 -10.51 7.75
N LYS A 177 -55.55 -9.80 8.86
CA LYS A 177 -56.01 -10.17 10.20
C LYS A 177 -57.23 -9.36 10.62
#